data_AF-L1JG06-F1
#
_entry.id   AF-L1JG06-F1
#
_cell.length_a   1.000
_cell.length_b   1.000
_cell.length_c   1.000
_cell.angle_alpha   90.00
_cell.angle_beta   90.00
_cell.angle_gamma   90.00
#
_symmetry.space_group_name_H-M   'P 1'
#
loop_
_entity.id
_entity.type
_entity.pdbx_description
1 polymer ?
#
loop_
_entity_poly.entity_id
_entity_poly.type
_entity_poly.pdbx_seq_one_letter_code
_entity_poly.pdbx_strand_id
1 'polypeptide(L)'
;LSLLLVFRTNSAYDRFWEARKIWSEMISAVRELSCIAHSSMRGWDREHLLQLLAAYPVILLHHLRSGRAQGSKSQKEALKEILSEQDVELIWTSRHRPLAIAVAVADVKQSRGHAENMVSRLIATIANAERIVKTAVPLSYSRHTSRFLSVWCFTLPLVLVHSMKILMIPAVAIICWALFAIEEVGNIIEDPF
;
A
#
# COMPACT_ATOMS: atom_id res chain seq x y z
N LEU A 1 -3.46 24.14 16.81
CA LEU A 1 -2.49 23.05 16.57
C LEU A 1 -3.15 21.69 16.65
N SER A 2 -3.80 21.32 17.77
CA SER A 2 -4.45 20.02 17.95
C SER A 2 -5.46 19.68 16.85
N LEU A 3 -6.26 20.66 16.41
CA LEU A 3 -7.22 20.46 15.32
C LEU A 3 -6.54 20.15 13.97
N LEU A 4 -5.45 20.85 13.62
CA LEU A 4 -4.69 20.59 12.39
C LEU A 4 -4.03 19.20 12.42
N LEU A 5 -3.50 18.81 13.58
CA LEU A 5 -2.90 17.50 13.80
C LEU A 5 -3.95 16.39 13.65
N VAL A 6 -5.15 16.58 14.22
CA VAL A 6 -6.28 15.65 14.09
C VAL A 6 -6.74 15.51 12.64
N PHE A 7 -6.91 16.62 11.91
CA PHE A 7 -7.28 16.53 10.49
C PHE A 7 -6.24 15.76 9.68
N ARG A 8 -4.95 16.01 9.94
CA ARG A 8 -3.85 15.33 9.28
C ARG A 8 -3.87 13.82 9.57
N THR A 9 -3.94 13.43 10.85
CA THR A 9 -3.95 12.01 11.22
C THR A 9 -5.20 11.31 10.71
N ASN A 10 -6.35 11.99 10.67
CA ASN A 10 -7.56 11.43 10.08
C ASN A 10 -7.41 11.20 8.57
N SER A 11 -6.88 12.17 7.82
CA SER A 11 -6.63 11.98 6.38
C SER A 11 -5.64 10.86 6.09
N ALA A 12 -4.58 10.73 6.91
CA ALA A 12 -3.61 9.64 6.77
C ALA A 12 -4.26 8.28 7.12
N TYR A 13 -5.10 8.24 8.16
CA TYR A 13 -5.87 7.04 8.53
C TYR A 13 -6.85 6.61 7.44
N ASP A 14 -7.61 7.55 6.84
CA ASP A 14 -8.56 7.26 5.76
C ASP A 14 -7.84 6.61 4.57
N ARG A 15 -6.68 7.13 4.20
CA ARG A 15 -5.81 6.60 3.15
C ARG A 15 -5.29 5.20 3.47
N PHE A 16 -4.85 4.98 4.71
CA PHE A 16 -4.44 3.65 5.18
C PHE A 16 -5.60 2.64 5.10
N TRP A 17 -6.77 3.06 5.57
CA TRP A 17 -7.96 2.22 5.56
C TRP A 17 -8.43 1.89 4.14
N GLU A 18 -8.36 2.85 3.22
CA GLU A 18 -8.65 2.65 1.80
C GLU A 18 -7.70 1.62 1.16
N ALA A 19 -6.39 1.74 1.41
CA ALA A 19 -5.41 0.75 0.94
C ALA A 19 -5.70 -0.66 1.48
N ARG A 20 -6.07 -0.78 2.77
CA ARG A 20 -6.46 -2.06 3.37
C ARG A 20 -7.72 -2.65 2.73
N LYS A 21 -8.70 -1.82 2.35
CA LYS A 21 -9.89 -2.28 1.60
C LYS A 21 -9.49 -2.84 0.24
N ILE A 22 -8.63 -2.14 -0.50
CA ILE A 22 -8.13 -2.60 -1.81
C ILE A 22 -7.41 -3.94 -1.69
N TRP A 23 -6.55 -4.10 -0.68
CA TRP A 23 -5.86 -5.37 -0.43
C TRP A 23 -6.83 -6.51 -0.09
N SER A 24 -7.88 -6.21 0.68
CA SER A 24 -8.93 -7.17 1.04
C SER A 24 -9.78 -7.59 -0.17
N GLU A 25 -10.08 -6.64 -1.06
CA GLU A 25 -10.77 -6.89 -2.32
C GLU A 25 -9.93 -7.77 -3.25
N MET A 26 -8.62 -7.49 -3.34
CA MET A 26 -7.68 -8.30 -4.11
C MET A 26 -7.66 -9.75 -3.62
N ILE A 27 -7.48 -9.99 -2.32
CA ILE A 27 -7.46 -11.35 -1.76
C ILE A 27 -8.78 -12.07 -2.06
N SER A 28 -9.90 -11.37 -1.93
CA SER A 28 -11.21 -11.94 -2.25
C SER A 28 -11.32 -12.34 -3.73
N ALA A 29 -10.88 -11.48 -4.66
CA ALA A 29 -10.89 -11.77 -6.09
C ALA A 29 -9.96 -12.95 -6.45
N VAL A 30 -8.76 -13.00 -5.86
CA VAL A 30 -7.83 -14.13 -6.03
C VAL A 30 -8.45 -15.43 -5.54
N ARG A 31 -9.04 -15.46 -4.34
CA ARG A 31 -9.68 -16.66 -3.78
C ARG A 31 -10.85 -17.14 -4.64
N GLU A 32 -11.69 -16.23 -5.10
CA GLU A 32 -12.83 -16.57 -5.94
C GLU A 32 -12.39 -17.17 -7.28
N LEU A 33 -11.34 -16.60 -7.90
CA LEU A 33 -10.71 -17.17 -9.10
C LEU A 33 -10.10 -18.54 -8.84
N SER A 34 -9.40 -18.73 -7.71
CA SER A 34 -8.83 -20.03 -7.34
C SER A 34 -9.91 -21.08 -7.12
N CYS A 35 -11.04 -20.73 -6.49
CA CYS A 35 -12.18 -21.64 -6.33
C CYS A 35 -12.76 -22.07 -7.68
N ILE A 36 -12.95 -21.12 -8.60
CA ILE A 36 -13.42 -21.41 -9.97
C ILE A 36 -12.42 -22.29 -10.71
N ALA A 37 -11.12 -22.02 -10.57
CA ALA A 37 -10.07 -22.85 -11.16
C ALA A 37 -10.15 -24.30 -10.65
N HIS A 38 -10.32 -24.48 -9.34
CA HIS A 38 -10.47 -25.82 -8.76
C HIS A 38 -11.73 -26.55 -9.19
N SER A 39 -12.86 -25.85 -9.34
CA SER A 39 -14.14 -26.48 -9.68
C SER A 39 -14.28 -26.78 -11.17
N SER A 40 -13.78 -25.90 -12.04
CA SER A 40 -14.04 -25.95 -13.48
C SER A 40 -12.85 -26.44 -14.31
N MET A 41 -11.63 -26.37 -13.79
CA MET A 41 -10.41 -26.69 -14.55
C MET A 41 -9.70 -27.92 -14.00
N ARG A 42 -8.94 -28.60 -14.87
CA ARG A 42 -8.12 -29.76 -14.53
C ARG A 42 -6.81 -29.71 -15.31
N GLY A 43 -5.79 -30.41 -14.81
CA GLY A 43 -4.49 -30.51 -15.49
C GLY A 43 -3.63 -29.24 -15.36
N TRP A 44 -2.79 -29.00 -16.36
CA TRP A 44 -1.78 -27.95 -16.38
C TRP A 44 -2.38 -26.54 -16.30
N ASP A 45 -3.46 -26.26 -17.04
CA ASP A 45 -4.12 -24.94 -17.05
C ASP A 45 -4.57 -24.48 -15.66
N ARG A 46 -5.01 -25.43 -14.82
CA ARG A 46 -5.40 -25.14 -13.43
C ARG A 46 -4.19 -24.72 -12.61
N GLU A 47 -3.10 -25.49 -12.69
CA GLU A 47 -1.90 -25.23 -11.91
C GLU A 47 -1.25 -23.91 -12.31
N HIS A 48 -1.14 -23.67 -13.61
CA HIS A 48 -0.61 -22.43 -14.16
C HIS A 48 -1.44 -21.22 -13.71
N LEU A 49 -2.79 -21.30 -13.77
CA LEU A 49 -3.65 -20.23 -13.27
C LEU A 49 -3.47 -19.99 -11.77
N LEU A 50 -3.38 -21.04 -10.95
CA LEU A 50 -3.17 -20.91 -9.50
C LEU A 50 -1.82 -20.27 -9.18
N GLN A 51 -0.76 -20.59 -9.92
CA GLN A 51 0.56 -19.98 -9.78
C GLN A 51 0.52 -18.48 -10.13
N LEU A 52 -0.14 -18.10 -11.24
CA LEU A 52 -0.34 -16.69 -11.61
C LEU A 52 -1.11 -15.92 -10.53
N LEU A 53 -2.18 -16.51 -10.01
CA LEU A 53 -3.00 -15.93 -8.93
C LEU A 53 -2.22 -15.80 -7.62
N ALA A 54 -1.35 -16.75 -7.29
CA ALA A 54 -0.48 -16.70 -6.11
C ALA A 54 0.63 -15.63 -6.26
N ALA A 55 1.16 -15.45 -7.48
CA ALA A 55 2.18 -14.46 -7.79
C ALA A 55 1.63 -13.02 -7.84
N TYR A 56 0.34 -12.85 -8.13
CA TYR A 56 -0.29 -11.54 -8.31
C TYR A 56 -0.11 -10.56 -7.13
N PRO A 57 -0.41 -10.91 -5.87
CA PRO A 57 -0.19 -10.02 -4.73
C PRO A 57 1.26 -9.55 -4.58
N VAL A 58 2.22 -10.45 -4.81
CA VAL A 58 3.65 -10.17 -4.70
C VAL A 58 4.08 -9.15 -5.76
N ILE A 59 3.64 -9.36 -7.00
CA ILE A 59 3.98 -8.47 -8.12
C ILE A 59 3.27 -7.13 -8.01
N LEU A 60 2.02 -7.09 -7.54
CA LEU A 60 1.32 -5.84 -7.28
C LEU A 60 2.06 -5.03 -6.21
N LEU A 61 2.41 -5.64 -5.09
CA LEU A 61 3.16 -4.96 -4.03
C LEU A 61 4.51 -4.44 -4.54
N HIS A 62 5.26 -5.25 -5.29
CA HIS A 62 6.51 -4.81 -5.90
C HIS A 62 6.28 -3.65 -6.88
N HIS A 63 5.25 -3.70 -7.72
CA HIS A 63 4.92 -2.63 -8.65
C HIS A 63 4.67 -1.30 -7.93
N LEU A 64 3.88 -1.33 -6.86
CA LEU A 64 3.58 -0.16 -6.03
C LEU A 64 4.83 0.41 -5.33
N ARG A 65 5.77 -0.45 -4.94
CA ARG A 65 7.05 -0.07 -4.29
C ARG A 65 8.19 0.22 -5.27
N SER A 66 8.10 -0.19 -6.53
CA SER A 66 9.24 -0.23 -7.47
C SER A 66 9.82 1.14 -7.84
N GLY A 67 9.10 2.24 -7.59
CA GLY A 67 9.63 3.60 -7.65
C GLY A 67 10.57 3.98 -6.49
N ARG A 68 10.72 3.11 -5.48
CA ARG A 68 11.42 3.35 -4.21
C ARG A 68 12.57 2.36 -4.00
N ALA A 69 13.56 2.35 -4.89
CA ALA A 69 14.97 1.89 -4.79
C ALA A 69 15.41 0.61 -4.00
N GLN A 70 14.58 -0.13 -3.25
CA GLN A 70 15.01 -1.27 -2.44
C GLN A 70 14.10 -2.49 -2.63
N GLY A 71 14.61 -3.56 -3.26
CA GLY A 71 13.95 -4.88 -3.22
C GLY A 71 13.94 -5.70 -4.52
N SER A 72 14.28 -5.10 -5.66
CA SER A 72 14.03 -5.70 -6.98
C SER A 72 14.69 -7.07 -7.22
N LYS A 73 15.84 -7.37 -6.61
CA LYS A 73 16.53 -8.68 -6.77
C LYS A 73 15.89 -9.81 -5.97
N SER A 74 15.66 -9.61 -4.67
CA SER A 74 15.06 -10.62 -3.78
C SER A 74 13.64 -11.01 -4.20
N GLN A 75 12.88 -10.08 -4.77
CA GLN A 75 11.50 -10.34 -5.22
C GLN A 75 11.43 -11.11 -6.54
N LYS A 76 12.40 -10.92 -7.45
CA LYS A 76 12.49 -11.76 -8.66
C LYS A 76 12.80 -13.20 -8.29
N GLU A 77 13.63 -13.43 -7.27
CA GLU A 77 13.96 -14.76 -6.75
C GLU A 77 12.73 -15.43 -6.12
N ALA A 78 11.96 -14.71 -5.28
CA ALA A 78 10.72 -15.24 -4.70
C ALA A 78 9.69 -15.65 -5.77
N LEU A 79 9.67 -14.98 -6.92
CA LEU A 79 8.77 -15.34 -8.03
C LEU A 79 9.20 -16.62 -8.76
N LYS A 80 10.49 -16.95 -8.77
CA LYS A 80 10.98 -18.21 -9.36
C LYS A 80 10.56 -19.45 -8.57
N GLU A 81 10.20 -19.29 -7.30
CA GLU A 81 9.63 -20.38 -6.49
C GLU A 81 8.17 -20.68 -6.84
N ILE A 82 7.45 -19.70 -7.42
CA ILE A 82 6.01 -19.78 -7.68
C ILE A 82 5.72 -20.03 -9.16
N LEU A 83 6.49 -19.42 -10.06
CA LEU A 83 6.26 -19.39 -11.49
C LEU A 83 7.38 -20.10 -12.27
N SER A 84 7.06 -20.57 -13.47
CA SER A 84 8.07 -21.06 -14.40
C SER A 84 9.05 -19.96 -14.81
N GLU A 85 10.30 -20.31 -15.16
CA GLU A 85 11.30 -19.31 -15.56
C GLU A 85 10.85 -18.47 -16.78
N GLN A 86 10.06 -19.07 -17.68
CA GLN A 86 9.52 -18.39 -18.86
C GLN A 86 8.50 -17.31 -18.47
N ASP A 87 7.58 -17.64 -17.55
CA ASP A 87 6.56 -16.70 -17.07
C ASP A 87 7.17 -15.55 -16.29
N VAL A 88 8.17 -15.85 -15.45
CA VAL A 88 8.92 -14.82 -14.70
C VAL A 88 9.55 -13.83 -15.66
N GLU A 89 10.21 -14.29 -16.73
CA GLU A 89 10.87 -13.39 -17.67
C GLU A 89 9.88 -12.57 -18.50
N LEU A 90 8.76 -13.17 -18.94
CA LEU A 90 7.70 -12.47 -19.66
C LEU A 90 7.05 -11.36 -18.79
N ILE A 91 6.77 -11.65 -17.52
CA ILE A 91 6.23 -10.67 -16.58
C ILE A 91 7.27 -9.60 -16.26
N TRP A 92 8.55 -9.97 -16.11
CA TRP A 92 9.60 -9.04 -15.71
C TRP A 92 9.96 -8.03 -16.81
N THR A 93 9.89 -8.47 -18.07
CA THR A 93 10.10 -7.64 -19.27
C THR A 93 8.89 -6.76 -19.59
N SER A 94 7.71 -7.10 -19.08
CA SER A 94 6.49 -6.31 -19.28
C SER A 94 6.58 -4.94 -18.63
N ARG A 95 6.14 -3.91 -19.36
CA ARG A 95 6.10 -2.50 -18.87
C ARG A 95 5.21 -2.35 -17.63
N HIS A 96 4.12 -3.12 -17.56
CA HIS A 96 3.16 -3.08 -16.45
C HIS A 96 2.93 -4.47 -15.88
N ARG A 97 3.79 -4.90 -14.96
CA ARG A 97 3.88 -6.29 -14.48
C ARG A 97 2.58 -6.85 -13.88
N PRO A 98 1.83 -6.13 -13.00
CA PRO A 98 0.58 -6.66 -12.47
C PRO A 98 -0.51 -6.86 -13.53
N LEU A 99 -0.49 -6.04 -14.57
CA LEU A 99 -1.44 -6.11 -15.68
C LEU A 99 -1.11 -7.29 -16.58
N ALA A 100 0.18 -7.58 -16.81
CA ALA A 100 0.61 -8.76 -17.56
C ALA A 100 0.03 -10.05 -16.95
N ILE A 101 0.05 -10.18 -15.61
CA ILE A 101 -0.59 -11.32 -14.93
C ILE A 101 -2.10 -11.30 -15.12
N ALA A 102 -2.76 -10.15 -14.93
CA ALA A 102 -4.21 -10.06 -15.08
C ALA A 102 -4.67 -10.46 -16.49
N VAL A 103 -3.90 -10.10 -17.53
CA VAL A 103 -4.13 -10.53 -18.92
C VAL A 103 -3.87 -12.02 -19.10
N ALA A 104 -2.77 -12.56 -18.56
CA ALA A 104 -2.50 -14.01 -18.62
C ALA A 104 -3.61 -14.84 -17.93
N VAL A 105 -4.12 -14.36 -16.79
CA VAL A 105 -5.28 -14.93 -16.10
C VAL A 105 -6.54 -14.86 -16.96
N ALA A 106 -6.71 -13.79 -17.74
CA ALA A 106 -7.84 -13.63 -18.65
C ALA A 106 -7.78 -14.62 -19.81
N ASP A 107 -6.61 -14.78 -20.42
CA ASP A 107 -6.39 -15.64 -21.59
C ASP A 107 -6.71 -17.11 -21.29
N VAL A 108 -6.21 -17.61 -20.16
CA VAL A 108 -6.52 -18.97 -19.66
C VAL A 108 -8.03 -19.18 -19.47
N LYS A 109 -8.78 -18.11 -19.18
CA LYS A 109 -10.20 -18.16 -18.80
C LYS A 109 -11.18 -17.76 -19.91
N GLN A 110 -10.72 -17.08 -20.97
CA GLN A 110 -11.54 -16.61 -22.09
C GLN A 110 -12.20 -17.76 -22.86
N SER A 111 -11.75 -18.99 -22.65
CA SER A 111 -12.37 -20.21 -23.15
C SER A 111 -13.75 -20.55 -22.55
N ARG A 112 -14.26 -19.88 -21.48
CA ARG A 112 -15.46 -20.34 -20.74
C ARG A 112 -16.48 -19.30 -20.19
N GLY A 113 -16.53 -18.07 -20.71
CA GLY A 113 -17.71 -17.18 -20.66
C GLY A 113 -18.19 -16.55 -19.33
N HIS A 114 -17.87 -17.12 -18.15
CA HIS A 114 -18.33 -16.59 -16.84
C HIS A 114 -17.21 -15.83 -16.06
N ALA A 115 -16.21 -15.37 -16.78
CA ALA A 115 -14.89 -15.07 -16.22
C ALA A 115 -14.53 -13.59 -16.15
N GLU A 116 -15.11 -12.80 -17.04
CA GLU A 116 -14.68 -11.44 -17.40
C GLU A 116 -14.86 -10.46 -16.24
N ASN A 117 -15.97 -10.59 -15.50
CA ASN A 117 -16.26 -9.75 -14.33
C ASN A 117 -15.19 -9.90 -13.23
N MET A 118 -14.59 -11.08 -13.09
CA MET A 118 -13.64 -11.35 -12.01
C MET A 118 -12.23 -10.86 -12.34
N VAL A 119 -11.81 -11.00 -13.60
CA VAL A 119 -10.59 -10.39 -14.11
C VAL A 119 -10.69 -8.87 -14.02
N SER A 120 -11.86 -8.32 -14.36
CA SER A 120 -12.13 -6.88 -14.21
C SER A 120 -11.96 -6.40 -12.77
N ARG A 121 -12.36 -7.20 -11.78
CA ARG A 121 -12.09 -6.91 -10.35
C ARG A 121 -10.60 -6.90 -10.01
N LEU A 122 -9.81 -7.85 -10.52
CA LEU A 122 -8.35 -7.80 -10.36
C LEU A 122 -7.78 -6.51 -10.96
N ILE A 123 -8.14 -6.18 -12.20
CA ILE A 123 -7.68 -4.94 -12.87
C ILE A 123 -8.10 -3.69 -12.06
N ALA A 124 -9.32 -3.68 -11.51
CA ALA A 124 -9.77 -2.59 -10.64
C ALA A 124 -8.89 -2.43 -9.40
N THR A 125 -8.44 -3.53 -8.78
CA THR A 125 -7.50 -3.44 -7.64
C THR A 125 -6.16 -2.83 -8.01
N ILE A 126 -5.66 -3.06 -9.23
CA ILE A 126 -4.46 -2.38 -9.76
C ILE A 126 -4.70 -0.89 -9.81
N ALA A 127 -5.75 -0.46 -10.51
CA ALA A 127 -6.05 0.96 -10.71
C ALA A 127 -6.26 1.70 -9.38
N ASN A 128 -7.00 1.09 -8.45
CA ASN A 128 -7.25 1.65 -7.14
C ASN A 128 -5.96 1.75 -6.30
N ALA A 129 -5.11 0.73 -6.31
CA ALA A 129 -3.85 0.76 -5.58
C ALA A 129 -2.86 1.79 -6.17
N GLU A 130 -2.78 1.86 -7.50
CA GLU A 130 -1.97 2.88 -8.18
C GLU A 130 -2.47 4.30 -7.87
N ARG A 131 -3.78 4.51 -7.77
CA ARG A 131 -4.35 5.80 -7.38
C ARG A 131 -3.81 6.21 -6.02
N ILE A 132 -3.90 5.34 -5.01
CA ILE A 132 -3.35 5.64 -3.67
C ILE A 132 -1.89 6.08 -3.77
N VAL A 133 -1.02 5.30 -4.42
CA VAL A 133 0.42 5.62 -4.50
C VAL A 133 0.70 6.89 -5.30
N LYS A 134 0.05 7.08 -6.46
CA LYS A 134 0.32 8.20 -7.39
C LYS A 134 -0.32 9.51 -6.93
N THR A 135 -1.47 9.46 -6.26
CA THR A 135 -2.13 10.66 -5.71
C THR A 135 -1.80 10.78 -4.22
N ALA A 136 -0.59 11.25 -3.92
CA ALA A 136 -0.18 11.54 -2.54
C ALA A 136 -0.97 12.72 -1.96
N VAL A 137 -1.13 12.75 -0.63
CA VAL A 137 -1.62 13.95 0.08
C VAL A 137 -0.65 15.10 -0.25
N PRO A 138 -1.15 16.32 -0.55
CA PRO A 138 -0.24 17.39 -0.95
C PRO A 138 0.82 17.66 0.11
N LEU A 139 2.10 17.55 -0.26
CA LEU A 139 3.24 17.66 0.65
C LEU A 139 3.26 18.97 1.45
N SER A 140 2.63 20.02 0.93
CA SER A 140 2.45 21.29 1.63
C SER A 140 1.75 21.11 2.97
N TYR A 141 0.73 20.25 3.09
CA TYR A 141 0.02 20.02 4.35
C TYR A 141 0.93 19.40 5.41
N SER A 142 1.69 18.36 5.05
CA SER A 142 2.64 17.71 5.95
C SER A 142 3.75 18.67 6.39
N ARG A 143 4.33 19.42 5.44
CA ARG A 143 5.41 20.38 5.72
C ARG A 143 4.94 21.57 6.57
N HIS A 144 3.77 22.13 6.30
CA HIS A 144 3.24 23.25 7.08
C HIS A 144 2.87 22.82 8.50
N THR A 145 2.27 21.64 8.66
CA THR A 145 1.92 21.08 9.97
C THR A 145 3.18 20.89 10.83
N SER A 146 4.23 20.29 10.28
CA SER A 146 5.49 20.05 11.00
C SER A 146 6.21 21.34 11.38
N ARG A 147 6.27 22.32 10.48
CA ARG A 147 6.84 23.65 10.77
C ARG A 147 6.08 24.37 11.88
N PHE A 148 4.75 24.37 11.80
CA PHE A 148 3.92 25.03 12.80
C PHE A 148 3.99 24.35 14.16
N LEU A 149 4.01 23.01 14.19
CA LEU A 149 4.21 22.22 15.40
C LEU A 149 5.57 22.52 16.05
N SER A 150 6.63 22.57 15.24
CA SER A 150 7.99 22.87 15.70
C SER A 150 8.06 24.26 16.34
N VAL A 151 7.58 25.30 15.65
CA VAL A 151 7.54 26.67 16.18
C VAL A 151 6.75 26.73 17.49
N TRP A 152 5.60 26.07 17.55
CA TRP A 152 4.78 26.04 18.76
C TRP A 152 5.52 25.39 19.94
N CYS A 153 6.14 24.21 19.72
CA CYS A 153 6.94 23.52 20.73
C CYS A 153 8.14 24.37 21.20
N PHE A 154 8.80 25.12 20.30
CA PHE A 154 9.89 26.04 20.67
C PHE A 154 9.42 27.24 21.49
N THR A 155 8.21 27.75 21.26
CA THR A 155 7.66 28.88 22.04
C THR A 155 7.08 28.46 23.39
N LEU A 156 6.73 27.19 23.56
CA LEU A 156 6.07 26.65 24.75
C LEU A 156 6.86 26.89 26.06
N PRO A 157 8.20 26.68 26.14
CA PRO A 157 9.01 27.00 27.32
C PRO A 157 8.90 28.45 27.79
N LEU A 158 8.84 29.41 26.86
CA LEU A 158 8.82 30.84 27.17
C LEU A 158 7.56 31.24 27.93
N VAL A 159 6.46 30.56 27.65
CA VAL A 159 5.17 30.77 28.32
C VAL A 159 5.15 30.10 29.70
N LEU A 160 5.64 28.86 29.79
CA LEU A 160 5.54 28.04 31.00
C LEU A 160 6.61 28.34 32.07
N VAL A 161 7.71 28.99 31.71
CA VAL A 161 8.83 29.25 32.64
C VAL A 161 8.40 30.04 33.88
N HIS A 162 7.49 31.00 33.73
CA HIS A 162 7.02 31.85 34.83
C HIS A 162 6.14 31.07 35.82
N SER A 163 5.41 30.05 35.35
CA SER A 163 4.48 29.27 36.18
C SER A 163 5.15 28.05 36.81
N MET A 164 6.00 27.33 36.09
CA MET A 164 6.51 26.01 36.50
C MET A 164 8.01 25.98 36.85
N LYS A 165 8.76 27.07 36.60
CA LYS A 165 10.20 27.15 36.83
C LYS A 165 10.94 25.92 36.27
N ILE A 166 11.62 25.14 37.11
CA ILE A 166 12.39 23.95 36.70
C ILE A 166 11.48 22.79 36.25
N LEU A 167 10.27 22.65 36.81
CA LEU A 167 9.31 21.61 36.44
C LEU A 167 8.81 21.77 34.99
N MET A 168 9.03 22.94 34.38
CA MET A 168 8.78 23.19 32.96
C MET A 168 9.56 22.22 32.06
N ILE A 169 10.81 21.87 32.40
CA ILE A 169 11.67 21.03 31.55
C ILE A 169 11.02 19.65 31.30
N PRO A 170 10.70 18.84 32.33
CA PRO A 170 10.03 17.56 32.10
C PRO A 170 8.63 17.70 31.51
N ALA A 171 7.88 18.76 31.87
CA ALA A 171 6.54 18.98 31.33
C ALA A 171 6.56 19.24 29.82
N VAL A 172 7.44 20.14 29.35
CA VAL A 172 7.61 20.45 27.92
C VAL A 172 8.12 19.22 27.17
N ALA A 173 9.06 18.46 27.75
CA ALA A 173 9.56 17.24 27.12
C ALA A 173 8.44 16.23 26.85
N ILE A 174 7.56 15.98 27.82
CA ILE A 174 6.41 15.06 27.67
C ILE A 174 5.43 15.58 26.61
N ILE A 175 5.11 16.88 26.62
CA ILE A 175 4.18 17.49 25.65
C ILE A 175 4.75 17.41 24.23
N CYS A 176 6.02 17.76 24.05
CA CYS A 176 6.69 17.69 22.74
C CYS A 176 6.72 16.25 22.23
N TRP A 177 7.13 15.30 23.09
CA TRP A 177 7.15 13.88 22.75
C TRP A 177 5.77 13.41 22.29
N ALA A 178 4.70 13.71 23.04
CA ALA A 178 3.35 13.29 22.68
C ALA A 178 2.90 13.86 21.33
N LEU A 179 3.16 15.14 21.06
CA LEU A 179 2.74 15.77 19.81
C LEU A 179 3.54 15.29 18.60
N PHE A 180 4.86 15.14 18.74
CA PHE A 180 5.70 14.61 17.67
C PHE A 180 5.42 13.12 17.42
N ALA A 181 5.10 12.33 18.45
CA ALA A 181 4.68 10.94 18.27
C ALA A 181 3.39 10.84 17.44
N ILE A 182 2.41 11.72 17.68
CA ILE A 182 1.18 11.75 16.87
C ILE A 182 1.48 12.16 15.42
N GLU A 183 2.35 13.15 15.21
CA GLU A 183 2.78 13.54 13.85
C GLU A 183 3.51 12.39 13.15
N GLU A 184 4.40 11.69 13.84
CA GLU A 184 5.15 10.55 13.33
C GLU A 184 4.22 9.39 12.95
N VAL A 185 3.27 9.02 13.80
CA VAL A 185 2.24 8.03 13.48
C VAL A 185 1.49 8.42 12.22
N GLY A 186 1.12 9.70 12.09
CA GLY A 186 0.48 10.25 10.89
C GLY A 186 1.35 10.08 9.63
N ASN A 187 2.66 10.33 9.72
CA ASN A 187 3.60 10.13 8.61
C ASN A 187 3.74 8.64 8.22
N ILE A 188 3.78 7.74 9.20
CA ILE A 188 3.94 6.29 8.95
C ILE A 188 2.71 5.72 8.24
N ILE A 189 1.50 6.03 8.72
CA ILE A 189 0.26 5.47 8.15
C ILE A 189 -0.11 6.11 6.80
N GLU A 190 0.46 7.27 6.46
CA GLU A 190 0.24 7.95 5.18
C GLU A 190 0.76 7.14 3.97
N ASP A 191 1.71 6.22 4.21
CA ASP A 191 2.27 5.33 3.20
C ASP A 191 1.90 3.85 3.47
N PRO A 192 0.75 3.39 2.97
CA PRO A 192 0.20 2.09 3.37
C PRO A 192 0.80 0.87 2.65
N PHE A 193 1.61 1.08 1.60
CA PHE A 193 2.15 0.01 0.75
C PHE A 193 3.63 -0.19 0.93
#